data_AF-A0A0A8JM78-F1
#
_entry.id   AF-A0A0A8JM78-F1
#
_cell.length_a   1.000
_cell.length_b   1.000
_cell.length_c   1.000
_cell.angle_alpha   90.00
_cell.angle_beta   90.00
_cell.angle_gamma   90.00
#
_symmetry.space_group_name_H-M   'P 1'
#
loop_
_entity.id
_entity.type
_entity.pdbx_description
1 polymer ?
#
loop_
_entity_poly.entity_id
_entity_poly.type
_entity_poly.pdbx_seq_one_letter_code
_entity_poly.pdbx_strand_id
1 'polypeptide(L)'
;MKNKQLSVAETLKFARHDFLNDLQLILMHIDLGQLPEAKKTIQAATGRMRQSALLEKLGLPKTVLWLSTFSWRFPSFTTKLNCEIQQAVGQVEDEPLVEFLETVFQEAVKRLDVTAAYDLQIDVHSSKTDWFIRFQVEGPMGNQQPKPTPAVADAFAVDGSISHNQWMFTVRGQ
;
A
#
# COMPACT_ATOMS: atom_id res chain seq x y z
N MET A 1 -6.36 13.55 -13.72
CA MET A 1 -6.74 14.38 -12.54
C MET A 1 -5.48 14.61 -11.72
N LYS A 2 -5.18 15.84 -11.28
CA LYS A 2 -4.02 16.10 -10.41
C LYS A 2 -4.24 15.39 -9.09
N ASN A 3 -3.37 14.44 -8.74
CA ASN A 3 -3.41 13.72 -7.48
C ASN A 3 -3.12 14.74 -6.37
N LYS A 4 -4.17 15.30 -5.76
CA LYS A 4 -4.05 16.29 -4.70
C LYS A 4 -3.61 15.52 -3.45
N GLN A 5 -2.49 15.90 -2.85
CA GLN A 5 -2.14 15.39 -1.52
C GLN A 5 -3.36 15.59 -0.61
N LEU A 6 -3.82 14.49 0.01
CA LEU A 6 -4.98 14.54 0.88
C LEU A 6 -4.67 15.47 2.04
N SER A 7 -5.54 16.44 2.27
CA SER A 7 -5.46 17.25 3.48
C SER A 7 -5.71 16.36 4.71
N VAL A 8 -5.21 16.78 5.87
CA VAL A 8 -5.45 16.06 7.14
C VAL A 8 -6.95 15.81 7.37
N ALA A 9 -7.79 16.78 7.02
CA ALA A 9 -9.25 16.65 7.15
C ALA A 9 -9.85 15.59 6.21
N GLU A 10 -9.35 15.49 4.98
CA GLU A 10 -9.77 14.47 4.00
C GLU A 10 -9.29 13.08 4.43
N THR A 11 -8.02 12.94 4.80
CA THR A 11 -7.43 11.71 5.37
C THR A 11 -8.26 11.18 6.54
N LEU A 12 -8.61 12.06 7.49
CA LEU A 12 -9.43 11.67 8.63
C LEU A 12 -10.87 11.31 8.23
N LYS A 13 -11.43 11.98 7.21
CA LYS A 13 -12.76 11.64 6.67
C LYS A 13 -12.78 10.23 6.10
N PHE A 14 -11.79 9.85 5.30
CA PHE A 14 -11.69 8.50 4.74
C PHE A 14 -11.47 7.45 5.83
N ALA A 15 -10.58 7.70 6.79
CA ALA A 15 -10.36 6.79 7.92
C ALA A 15 -11.65 6.50 8.71
N ARG A 16 -12.45 7.54 9.00
CA ARG A 16 -13.75 7.37 9.66
C ARG A 16 -14.75 6.60 8.79
N HIS A 17 -14.77 6.87 7.49
CA HIS A 17 -15.66 6.19 6.56
C HIS A 17 -15.35 4.68 6.51
N ASP A 18 -14.08 4.31 6.39
CA ASP A 18 -13.66 2.90 6.36
C ASP A 18 -13.99 2.20 7.69
N PHE A 19 -13.77 2.88 8.82
CA PHE A 19 -14.16 2.36 10.13
C PHE A 19 -15.69 2.15 10.25
N LEU A 20 -16.50 3.10 9.77
CA LEU A 20 -17.95 2.97 9.78
C LEU A 20 -18.42 1.83 8.87
N ASN A 21 -17.78 1.64 7.72
CA ASN A 21 -18.09 0.53 6.81
C ASN A 21 -17.83 -0.83 7.45
N ASP A 22 -16.72 -0.98 8.17
CA ASP A 22 -16.43 -2.20 8.93
C ASP A 22 -17.54 -2.49 9.95
N LEU A 23 -17.97 -1.47 10.72
CA LEU A 23 -19.05 -1.61 11.70
C LEU A 23 -20.38 -1.97 11.04
N GLN A 24 -20.71 -1.36 9.90
CA GLN A 24 -21.94 -1.65 9.16
C GLN A 24 -21.96 -3.08 8.62
N LEU A 25 -20.86 -3.57 8.07
CA LEU A 25 -20.75 -4.95 7.59
C LEU A 25 -20.87 -5.95 8.74
N ILE A 26 -20.25 -5.66 9.89
CA ILE A 26 -20.40 -6.49 11.09
C ILE A 26 -21.86 -6.55 11.54
N LEU A 27 -22.52 -5.40 11.65
CA LEU A 27 -23.92 -5.31 12.07
C LEU A 27 -24.84 -6.07 11.10
N MET A 28 -24.67 -5.87 9.79
CA MET A 28 -25.43 -6.59 8.76
C MET A 28 -25.31 -8.10 8.91
N HIS A 29 -24.11 -8.65 9.11
CA HIS A 29 -23.94 -10.09 9.31
C HIS A 29 -24.62 -10.58 10.60
N ILE A 30 -24.60 -9.78 11.68
CA ILE A 30 -25.30 -10.11 12.92
C ILE A 30 -26.82 -10.13 12.70
N ASP A 31 -27.37 -9.12 12.03
CA ASP A 31 -28.80 -9.00 11.73
C ASP A 31 -29.31 -10.17 10.85
N LEU A 32 -28.46 -10.69 9.97
CA LEU A 32 -28.73 -11.87 9.14
C LEU A 32 -28.52 -13.21 9.88
N GLY A 33 -28.13 -13.20 11.16
CA GLY A 33 -27.80 -14.40 11.94
C GLY A 33 -26.48 -15.07 11.52
N GLN A 34 -25.66 -14.42 10.71
CA GLN A 34 -24.40 -14.93 10.17
C GLN A 34 -23.21 -14.62 11.10
N LEU A 35 -23.28 -15.09 12.34
CA LEU A 35 -22.22 -14.87 13.34
C LEU A 35 -20.80 -15.27 12.90
N PRO A 36 -20.59 -16.38 12.14
CA PRO A 36 -19.25 -16.72 11.63
C PRO A 36 -18.66 -15.63 10.71
N GLU A 37 -19.46 -15.05 9.82
CA GLU A 37 -19.01 -14.00 8.91
C GLU A 37 -18.78 -12.68 9.66
N ALA A 38 -19.63 -12.33 10.62
CA ALA A 38 -19.40 -11.18 11.50
C ALA A 38 -18.03 -11.28 12.21
N LYS A 39 -17.70 -12.47 12.74
CA LYS A 39 -16.41 -12.73 13.38
C LYS A 39 -15.24 -12.58 12.41
N LYS A 40 -15.39 -13.08 11.17
CA LYS A 40 -14.38 -12.94 10.12
C LYS A 40 -14.13 -11.47 9.76
N THR A 41 -15.18 -10.66 9.65
CA THR A 41 -15.07 -9.22 9.40
C THR A 41 -14.36 -8.50 10.54
N ILE A 42 -14.69 -8.81 11.80
CA ILE A 42 -13.98 -8.29 12.98
C ILE A 42 -12.48 -8.64 12.92
N GLN A 43 -12.17 -9.90 12.62
CA GLN A 43 -10.78 -10.37 12.53
C GLN A 43 -10.01 -9.68 11.40
N ALA A 44 -10.65 -9.47 10.24
CA ALA A 44 -10.06 -8.75 9.12
C ALA A 44 -9.77 -7.28 9.47
N ALA A 45 -10.75 -6.58 10.06
CA ALA A 45 -10.57 -5.20 10.50
C ALA A 45 -9.46 -5.07 11.54
N THR A 46 -9.47 -5.95 12.56
CA THR A 46 -8.42 -6.01 13.59
C THR A 46 -7.05 -6.28 12.96
N GLY A 47 -6.98 -7.20 12.00
CA GLY A 47 -5.77 -7.52 11.25
C GLY A 47 -5.20 -6.29 10.54
N ARG A 48 -6.02 -5.57 9.77
CA ARG A 48 -5.60 -4.33 9.09
C ARG A 48 -5.09 -3.27 10.07
N MET A 49 -5.78 -3.05 11.18
CA MET A 49 -5.34 -2.09 12.20
C MET A 49 -3.99 -2.47 12.82
N ARG A 50 -3.75 -3.77 13.06
CA ARG A 50 -2.45 -4.25 13.56
C ARG A 50 -1.33 -4.01 12.54
N GLN A 51 -1.58 -4.26 11.25
CA GLN A 51 -0.59 -3.97 10.20
C GLN A 51 -0.28 -2.47 10.13
N SER A 52 -1.30 -1.61 10.21
CA SER A 52 -1.10 -0.15 10.28
C SER A 52 -0.26 0.27 11.50
N ALA A 53 -0.51 -0.30 12.68
CA ALA A 53 0.27 -0.01 13.88
C ALA A 53 1.71 -0.54 13.80
N LEU A 54 1.94 -1.65 13.09
CA LEU A 54 3.30 -2.13 12.82
C LEU A 54 4.02 -1.20 11.84
N LEU A 55 3.34 -0.73 10.80
CA LEU A 55 3.89 0.19 9.81
C LEU A 55 4.47 1.45 10.44
N GLU A 56 3.82 2.01 11.48
CA GLU A 56 4.32 3.18 12.21
C GLU A 56 5.73 2.98 12.81
N LYS A 57 6.15 1.74 13.04
CA LYS A 57 7.49 1.41 13.57
C LYS A 57 8.59 1.49 12.52
N LEU A 58 8.27 1.69 11.24
CA LEU A 58 9.23 1.71 10.13
C LEU A 58 10.28 2.83 10.28
N GLY A 59 9.96 3.93 10.97
CA GLY A 59 10.88 5.06 11.16
C GLY A 59 10.97 6.02 9.97
N LEU A 60 10.14 5.83 8.94
CA LEU A 60 10.06 6.66 7.74
C LEU A 60 8.68 7.35 7.68
N PRO A 61 8.47 8.47 8.40
CA PRO A 61 7.12 9.04 8.62
C PRO A 61 6.37 9.42 7.34
N LYS A 62 7.05 9.94 6.31
CA LYS A 62 6.41 10.29 5.04
C LYS A 62 6.05 9.05 4.24
N THR A 63 6.91 8.03 4.24
CA THR A 63 6.63 6.73 3.63
C THR A 63 5.45 6.03 4.34
N VAL A 64 5.41 6.05 5.67
CA VAL A 64 4.28 5.55 6.47
C VAL A 64 2.99 6.25 6.05
N LEU A 65 2.98 7.58 6.00
CA LEU A 65 1.81 8.36 5.58
C LEU A 65 1.40 8.03 4.13
N TRP A 66 2.36 7.89 3.22
CA TRP A 66 2.11 7.56 1.83
C TRP A 66 1.44 6.18 1.69
N LEU A 67 1.97 5.17 2.39
CA LEU A 67 1.43 3.81 2.40
C LEU A 67 0.04 3.74 3.06
N SER A 68 -0.15 4.43 4.20
CA SER A 68 -1.45 4.47 4.90
C SER A 68 -2.56 5.16 4.09
N THR A 69 -2.20 6.08 3.19
CA THR A 69 -3.15 6.81 2.34
C THR A 69 -3.26 6.27 0.92
N PHE A 70 -2.52 5.19 0.60
CA PHE A 70 -2.37 4.69 -0.76
C PHE A 70 -3.72 4.35 -1.41
N SER A 71 -4.56 3.57 -0.73
CA SER A 71 -5.85 3.10 -1.26
C SER A 71 -6.82 4.24 -1.61
N TRP A 72 -6.73 5.36 -0.89
CA TRP A 72 -7.58 6.54 -1.15
C TRP A 72 -7.05 7.39 -2.32
N ARG A 73 -5.73 7.37 -2.54
CA ARG A 73 -5.07 8.12 -3.61
C ARG A 73 -5.06 7.37 -4.93
N PHE A 74 -5.04 6.04 -4.87
CA PHE A 74 -5.01 5.16 -6.03
C PHE A 74 -6.13 4.10 -5.93
N PRO A 75 -7.40 4.52 -6.07
CA PRO A 75 -8.55 3.64 -5.88
C PRO A 75 -8.68 2.53 -6.95
N SER A 76 -7.88 2.60 -8.03
CA SER A 76 -7.79 1.53 -9.03
C SER A 76 -7.17 0.23 -8.50
N PHE A 77 -6.52 0.27 -7.32
CA PHE A 77 -5.89 -0.90 -6.70
C PHE A 77 -6.64 -1.34 -5.44
N THR A 78 -7.01 -2.61 -5.39
CA THR A 78 -7.40 -3.28 -4.15
C THR A 78 -6.13 -3.60 -3.36
N THR A 79 -5.84 -2.80 -2.33
CA THR A 79 -4.56 -2.87 -1.62
C THR A 79 -4.61 -3.76 -0.38
N LYS A 80 -3.61 -4.63 -0.21
CA LYS A 80 -3.34 -5.40 1.00
C LYS A 80 -1.94 -5.07 1.51
N LEU A 81 -1.85 -4.60 2.75
CA LEU A 81 -0.60 -4.25 3.41
C LEU A 81 -0.23 -5.32 4.44
N ASN A 82 0.98 -5.86 4.33
CA ASN A 82 1.59 -6.74 5.31
C ASN A 82 2.89 -6.11 5.81
N CYS A 83 3.08 -6.09 7.13
CA CYS A 83 4.23 -5.49 7.78
C CYS A 83 4.90 -6.49 8.72
N GLU A 84 6.21 -6.62 8.56
CA GLU A 84 7.10 -7.34 9.46
C GLU A 84 8.26 -6.41 9.84
N ILE A 85 8.05 -5.61 10.88
CA ILE A 85 8.97 -4.56 11.29
C ILE A 85 9.51 -4.87 12.68
N GLN A 86 10.78 -5.25 12.74
CA GLN A 86 11.51 -5.53 13.98
C GLN A 86 12.25 -4.30 14.50
N GLN A 87 12.69 -3.39 13.61
CA GLN A 87 13.39 -2.16 13.94
C GLN A 87 13.03 -1.05 12.95
N ALA A 88 13.28 0.21 13.33
CA ALA A 88 13.18 1.35 12.43
C ALA A 88 14.33 1.38 11.41
N VAL A 89 14.05 1.82 10.18
CA VAL A 89 15.04 2.04 9.13
C VAL A 89 15.79 3.35 9.41
N GLY A 90 17.11 3.26 9.57
CA GLY A 90 17.93 4.42 9.97
C GLY A 90 18.75 5.09 8.86
N GLN A 91 18.92 4.46 7.70
CA GLN A 91 19.92 4.86 6.70
C GLN A 91 19.35 5.38 5.37
N VAL A 92 18.05 5.66 5.30
CA VAL A 92 17.36 5.98 4.05
C VAL A 92 16.68 7.32 4.16
N GLU A 93 16.85 8.15 3.13
CA GLU A 93 16.13 9.40 3.01
C GLU A 93 14.66 9.14 2.65
N ASP A 94 13.75 9.63 3.49
CA ASP A 94 12.31 9.38 3.39
C ASP A 94 11.67 10.12 2.19
N GLU A 95 12.12 11.34 1.88
CA GLU A 95 11.53 12.15 0.79
C GLU A 95 11.80 11.57 -0.61
N PRO A 96 13.05 11.24 -0.99
CA PRO A 96 13.32 10.67 -2.32
C PRO A 96 12.60 9.34 -2.54
N LEU A 97 12.41 8.55 -1.47
CA LEU A 97 11.65 7.30 -1.52
C LEU A 97 10.18 7.58 -1.88
N VAL A 98 9.54 8.51 -1.19
CA VAL A 98 8.13 8.87 -1.45
C VAL A 98 7.94 9.45 -2.85
N GLU A 99 8.83 10.34 -3.30
CA GLU A 99 8.77 10.94 -4.65
C GLU A 99 8.92 9.88 -5.74
N PHE A 100 9.82 8.92 -5.55
CA PHE A 100 9.99 7.79 -6.45
C PHE A 100 8.71 6.93 -6.50
N LEU A 101 8.17 6.51 -5.35
CA LEU A 101 6.97 5.70 -5.27
C LEU A 101 5.76 6.42 -5.90
N GLU A 102 5.61 7.72 -5.63
CA GLU A 102 4.56 8.55 -6.23
C GLU A 102 4.66 8.57 -7.75
N THR A 103 5.86 8.81 -8.28
CA THR A 103 6.08 8.91 -9.73
C THR A 103 5.76 7.57 -10.42
N VAL A 104 6.22 6.47 -9.83
CA VAL A 104 5.99 5.11 -10.35
C VAL A 104 4.50 4.79 -10.42
N PHE A 105 3.74 5.03 -9.34
CA PHE A 105 2.31 4.72 -9.32
C PHE A 105 1.45 5.71 -10.12
N GLN A 106 1.82 6.98 -10.21
CA GLN A 106 1.15 7.93 -11.10
C GLN A 106 1.31 7.55 -12.58
N GLU A 107 2.50 7.09 -12.98
CA GLU A 107 2.72 6.58 -14.35
C GLU A 107 1.99 5.26 -14.60
N ALA A 108 1.91 4.38 -13.60
CA ALA A 108 1.14 3.15 -13.68
C ALA A 108 -0.34 3.45 -13.98
N VAL A 109 -1.00 4.27 -13.15
CA VAL A 109 -2.44 4.55 -13.26
C VAL A 109 -2.82 5.21 -14.60
N LYS A 110 -1.92 5.96 -15.24
CA LYS A 110 -2.17 6.52 -16.59
C LYS A 110 -2.31 5.46 -17.68
N ARG A 111 -1.82 4.23 -17.44
CA ARG A 111 -1.75 3.14 -18.42
C ARG A 111 -2.70 1.98 -18.09
N LEU A 112 -3.26 1.96 -16.88
CA LEU A 112 -4.18 0.91 -16.46
C LEU A 112 -5.56 1.09 -17.11
N ASP A 113 -6.23 -0.03 -17.35
CA ASP A 113 -7.63 -0.04 -17.76
C ASP A 113 -8.52 0.30 -16.56
N VAL A 114 -9.28 1.39 -16.65
CA VAL A 114 -10.15 1.88 -15.57
C VAL A 114 -11.28 0.91 -15.22
N THR A 115 -11.59 -0.03 -16.12
CA THR A 115 -12.67 -1.02 -15.94
C THR A 115 -12.17 -2.34 -15.32
N ALA A 116 -10.85 -2.54 -15.26
CA ALA A 116 -10.25 -3.74 -14.72
C ALA A 116 -9.97 -3.62 -13.21
N ALA A 117 -10.02 -4.76 -12.53
CA ALA A 117 -9.57 -4.88 -11.16
C ALA A 117 -8.07 -5.16 -11.11
N TYR A 118 -7.36 -4.46 -10.23
CA TYR A 118 -5.95 -4.70 -9.93
C TYR A 118 -5.78 -4.97 -8.45
N ASP A 119 -5.24 -6.13 -8.10
CA ASP A 119 -4.90 -6.47 -6.73
C ASP A 119 -3.46 -6.06 -6.45
N LEU A 120 -3.23 -5.26 -5.41
CA LEU A 120 -1.90 -4.84 -4.97
C LEU A 120 -1.60 -5.42 -3.60
N GLN A 121 -0.55 -6.22 -3.52
CA GLN A 121 0.06 -6.63 -2.26
C GLN A 121 1.30 -5.77 -2.00
N ILE A 122 1.36 -5.19 -0.80
CA ILE A 122 2.49 -4.42 -0.29
C ILE A 122 3.06 -5.17 0.91
N ASP A 123 4.30 -5.64 0.78
CA ASP A 123 5.02 -6.27 1.87
C ASP A 123 6.14 -5.34 2.34
N VAL A 124 6.05 -4.91 3.60
CA VAL A 124 7.03 -4.04 4.26
C VAL A 124 7.80 -4.87 5.28
N HIS A 125 9.12 -4.94 5.11
CA HIS A 125 9.99 -5.66 6.02
C HIS A 125 11.11 -4.75 6.52
N SER A 126 11.43 -4.84 7.81
CA SER A 126 12.62 -4.22 8.37
C SER A 126 13.19 -5.03 9.51
N SER A 127 14.48 -5.35 9.40
CA SER A 127 15.28 -6.08 10.37
C SER A 127 16.52 -5.25 10.76
N LYS A 128 17.44 -5.88 11.52
CA LYS A 128 18.74 -5.28 11.84
C LYS A 128 19.68 -5.19 10.65
N THR A 129 19.52 -6.09 9.68
CA THR A 129 20.47 -6.31 8.58
C THR A 129 19.97 -5.76 7.26
N ASP A 130 18.66 -5.69 7.08
CA ASP A 130 18.03 -5.35 5.81
C ASP A 130 16.63 -4.78 6.02
N TRP A 131 16.15 -4.08 5.00
CA TRP A 131 14.77 -3.65 4.91
C TRP A 131 14.36 -3.64 3.43
N PHE A 132 13.07 -3.87 3.19
CA PHE A 132 12.51 -3.73 1.86
C PHE A 132 11.04 -3.35 1.90
N ILE A 133 10.58 -2.73 0.82
CA ILE A 133 9.18 -2.56 0.50
C ILE A 133 8.96 -3.19 -0.86
N ARG A 134 8.16 -4.27 -0.89
CA ARG A 134 7.81 -4.98 -2.10
C ARG A 134 6.38 -4.65 -2.49
N PHE A 135 6.19 -4.35 -3.76
CA PHE A 135 4.90 -4.17 -4.39
C PHE A 135 4.70 -5.28 -5.41
N GLN A 136 3.60 -6.00 -5.30
CA GLN A 136 3.17 -7.01 -6.25
C GLN A 136 1.76 -6.66 -6.71
N VAL A 137 1.64 -6.30 -7.98
CA VAL A 137 0.38 -5.99 -8.64
C VAL A 137 -0.01 -7.17 -9.52
N GLU A 138 -1.25 -7.61 -9.41
CA GLU A 138 -1.87 -8.63 -10.25
C GLU A 138 -3.07 -8.03 -10.98
N GLY A 139 -3.13 -8.25 -12.29
CA GLY A 139 -4.24 -7.79 -13.12
C GLY A 139 -3.90 -7.73 -14.62
N PRO A 140 -4.88 -7.39 -15.48
CA PRO A 140 -4.69 -7.35 -16.92
C PRO A 140 -3.90 -6.09 -17.33
N MET A 141 -2.60 -6.10 -17.10
CA MET A 141 -1.72 -4.94 -17.35
C MET A 141 -1.12 -4.95 -18.77
N GLY A 142 -1.14 -6.09 -19.46
CA GLY A 142 -0.51 -6.26 -20.77
C GLY A 142 0.98 -5.87 -20.74
N ASN A 143 1.46 -5.23 -21.81
CA ASN A 143 2.85 -4.78 -21.94
C ASN A 143 3.08 -3.30 -21.51
N GLN A 144 2.10 -2.65 -20.87
CA GLN A 144 2.16 -1.21 -20.56
C GLN A 144 2.61 -0.90 -19.11
N GLN A 145 3.46 -1.74 -18.54
CA GLN A 145 3.93 -1.57 -17.17
C GLN A 145 5.07 -0.54 -17.11
N PRO A 146 5.04 0.41 -16.16
CA PRO A 146 6.17 1.30 -15.95
C PRO A 146 7.38 0.48 -15.49
N LYS A 147 8.55 0.72 -16.10
CA LYS A 147 9.81 0.20 -15.56
C LYS A 147 10.17 1.08 -14.36
N PRO A 148 10.20 0.54 -13.13
CA PRO A 148 10.60 1.31 -11.98
C PRO A 148 12.12 1.47 -12.05
N THR A 149 12.57 2.61 -12.61
CA THR A 149 13.98 2.98 -12.64
C THR A 149 14.19 4.05 -11.59
N PRO A 150 15.03 3.83 -10.56
CA PRO A 150 15.28 4.82 -9.53
C PRO A 150 15.93 6.06 -10.16
N ALA A 151 15.43 7.24 -9.79
CA ALA A 151 15.98 8.51 -10.26
C ALA A 151 17.33 8.85 -9.61
N VAL A 152 17.63 8.24 -8.45
CA VAL A 152 18.85 8.47 -7.67
C VAL A 152 19.53 7.12 -7.46
N ALA A 153 20.70 6.93 -8.08
CA ALA A 153 21.41 5.64 -8.11
C ALA A 153 21.99 5.20 -6.75
N ASP A 154 22.08 6.12 -5.77
CA ASP A 154 22.83 5.91 -4.52
C ASP A 154 21.96 5.87 -3.24
N ALA A 155 20.63 6.04 -3.32
CA ALA A 155 19.76 6.12 -2.13
C ALA A 155 19.09 4.78 -1.74
N PHE A 156 18.74 3.96 -2.72
CA PHE A 156 18.11 2.64 -2.53
C PHE A 156 18.23 1.82 -3.82
N ALA A 157 18.28 0.49 -3.68
CA ALA A 157 18.25 -0.41 -4.83
C ALA A 157 16.80 -0.77 -5.19
N VAL A 158 16.51 -0.82 -6.48
CA VAL A 158 15.21 -1.24 -7.01
C VAL A 158 15.42 -2.45 -7.90
N ASP A 159 14.82 -3.57 -7.50
CA ASP A 159 14.77 -4.78 -8.31
C ASP A 159 13.33 -5.02 -8.75
N GLY A 160 13.12 -5.37 -10.00
CA GLY A 160 11.78 -5.60 -10.53
C GLY A 160 11.72 -6.74 -11.52
N SER A 161 10.58 -7.41 -11.55
CA SER A 161 10.21 -8.36 -12.59
C SER A 161 8.85 -7.99 -13.17
N ILE A 162 8.73 -8.15 -14.47
CA ILE A 162 7.54 -7.83 -15.25
C ILE A 162 7.12 -9.10 -15.98
N SER A 163 5.88 -9.53 -15.77
CA SER A 163 5.22 -10.60 -16.52
C SER A 163 3.88 -10.06 -17.09
N HIS A 164 3.25 -10.80 -18.01
CA HIS A 164 2.06 -10.32 -18.74
C HIS A 164 0.91 -9.81 -17.84
N ASN A 165 0.71 -10.42 -16.67
CA ASN A 165 -0.36 -10.08 -15.72
C ASN A 165 0.15 -9.76 -14.31
N GLN A 166 1.47 -9.66 -14.14
CA GLN A 166 2.07 -9.43 -12.83
C GLN A 166 3.19 -8.42 -12.97
N TRP A 167 3.12 -7.39 -12.14
CA TRP A 167 4.16 -6.40 -12.01
C TRP A 167 4.67 -6.43 -10.59
N MET A 168 5.94 -6.78 -10.40
CA MET A 168 6.55 -6.83 -9.08
C MET A 168 7.78 -5.94 -9.06
N PHE A 169 7.90 -5.13 -8.03
CA PHE A 169 9.14 -4.43 -7.74
C PHE A 169 9.38 -4.33 -6.25
N THR A 170 10.66 -4.38 -5.88
CA THR A 170 11.14 -4.30 -4.50
C THR A 170 12.10 -3.15 -4.40
N VAL A 171 11.81 -2.24 -3.47
CA VAL A 171 12.73 -1.19 -3.04
C VAL A 171 13.42 -1.69 -1.78
N ARG A 172 14.75 -1.62 -1.73
CA ARG A 172 15.53 -2.06 -0.57
C ARG A 172 16.69 -1.10 -0.30
N GLY A 173 17.16 -1.08 0.95
CA GLY A 173 18.38 -0.35 1.31
C GLY A 173 19.60 -0.93 0.62
N GLN A 174 20.61 -0.09 0.40
CA GLN A 174 21.97 -0.54 0.07
C GLN A 174 22.69 -1.03 1.32
#